data_AF-A0A921GHV7-F1
#
_entry.id   AF-A0A921GHV7-F1
#
_cell.length_a   1.000
_cell.length_b   1.000
_cell.length_c   1.000
_cell.angle_alpha   90.00
_cell.angle_beta   90.00
_cell.angle_gamma   90.00
#
_symmetry.space_group_name_H-M   'P 1'
#
loop_
_entity.id
_entity.type
_entity.pdbx_description
1 polymer ?
#
loop_
_entity_poly.entity_id
_entity_poly.type
_entity_poly.pdbx_seq_one_letter_code
_entity_poly.pdbx_strand_id
1 'polypeptide(L)'
;AYAAASAPVLLSGAIERVYSNDGPGMDRSVLPVSCHDVMGERYTRIIPSYSVVGRFFSDDAPATIVRSSAERSLQHDPISWQVGPAGFVEADGPDPECLVVARSFSAWLARLDPEDRRLLTDELFDALSAGGATTFEDLCATPAAIQKVIGSLREVDPRTRDMMRSLLGELVGAGVAAAGEAITDAAAGAATRAVRRVAGLVGAPRDQEGEEN
;
A
#
# COMPACT_ATOMS: atom_id res chain seq x y z
N ALA A 1 -10.60 -2.64 -12.37
CA ALA A 1 -9.64 -1.97 -13.27
C ALA A 1 -9.45 -2.73 -14.58
N TYR A 2 -8.84 -3.93 -14.59
CA TYR A 2 -8.54 -4.71 -15.81
C TYR A 2 -9.72 -4.83 -16.77
N ALA A 3 -10.83 -5.42 -16.32
CA ALA A 3 -12.00 -5.68 -17.17
C ALA A 3 -12.57 -4.41 -17.85
N ALA A 4 -12.51 -3.27 -17.17
CA ALA A 4 -12.97 -1.99 -17.72
C ALA A 4 -11.98 -1.43 -18.75
N ALA A 5 -10.68 -1.51 -18.45
CA ALA A 5 -9.62 -1.02 -19.32
C ALA A 5 -9.45 -1.90 -20.58
N SER A 6 -9.77 -3.19 -20.49
CA SER A 6 -9.76 -4.13 -21.62
C SER A 6 -11.10 -4.25 -22.35
N ALA A 7 -12.13 -3.52 -21.92
CA ALA A 7 -13.45 -3.62 -22.52
C ALA A 7 -13.43 -3.13 -23.99
N PRO A 8 -14.17 -3.79 -24.90
CA PRO A 8 -14.40 -3.25 -26.25
C PRO A 8 -14.89 -1.81 -26.19
N VAL A 9 -14.43 -0.96 -27.12
CA VAL A 9 -14.77 0.47 -27.17
C VAL A 9 -16.28 0.72 -27.11
N LEU A 10 -17.06 -0.12 -27.78
CA LEU A 10 -18.53 -0.06 -27.78
C LEU A 10 -19.15 -0.25 -26.38
N LEU A 11 -18.52 -1.05 -25.52
CA LEU A 11 -18.96 -1.29 -24.14
C LEU A 11 -18.39 -0.26 -23.18
N SER A 12 -17.22 0.31 -23.44
CA SER A 12 -16.62 1.33 -22.57
C SER A 12 -17.53 2.54 -22.39
N GLY A 13 -18.26 2.97 -23.43
CA GLY A 13 -19.23 4.07 -23.33
C GLY A 13 -20.44 3.79 -22.44
N ALA A 14 -20.77 2.51 -22.21
CA ALA A 14 -21.88 2.10 -21.34
C ALA A 14 -21.50 2.00 -19.86
N ILE A 15 -20.21 1.99 -19.53
CA ILE A 15 -19.74 1.90 -18.15
C ILE A 15 -19.81 3.29 -17.51
N GLU A 16 -20.75 3.49 -16.60
CA GLU A 16 -20.90 4.79 -15.92
C GLU A 16 -19.68 5.13 -15.05
N ARG A 17 -19.22 4.17 -14.25
CA ARG A 17 -18.12 4.36 -13.29
C ARG A 17 -17.44 3.04 -12.94
N VAL A 18 -16.17 3.11 -12.57
CA VAL A 18 -15.35 2.00 -12.10
C VAL A 18 -14.73 2.39 -10.78
N TYR A 19 -14.94 1.57 -9.75
CA TYR A 19 -14.31 1.75 -8.45
C TYR A 19 -13.18 0.73 -8.28
N SER A 20 -12.02 1.18 -7.84
CA SER A 20 -10.95 0.33 -7.31
C SER A 20 -10.81 0.59 -5.82
N ASN A 21 -11.17 -0.41 -5.02
CA ASN A 21 -11.08 -0.35 -3.56
C ASN A 21 -9.81 -1.07 -3.15
N ASP A 22 -8.70 -0.34 -3.09
CA ASP A 22 -7.38 -0.87 -2.71
C ASP A 22 -6.86 -2.01 -3.62
N GLY A 23 -7.39 -2.05 -4.84
CA GLY A 23 -6.93 -2.95 -5.89
C GLY A 23 -5.70 -2.41 -6.61
N PRO A 24 -4.76 -3.28 -7.03
CA PRO A 24 -3.62 -2.86 -7.81
C PRO A 24 -4.06 -2.40 -9.21
N GLY A 25 -3.18 -1.66 -9.88
CA GLY A 25 -3.23 -1.47 -11.32
C GLY A 25 -2.79 -2.72 -12.08
N MET A 26 -2.33 -2.55 -13.31
CA MET A 26 -1.91 -3.67 -14.16
C MET A 26 -0.51 -3.39 -14.71
N ASP A 27 0.35 -4.40 -14.70
CA ASP A 27 1.66 -4.32 -15.31
C ASP A 27 1.50 -3.95 -16.81
N ARG A 28 2.25 -2.96 -17.29
CA ARG A 28 2.12 -2.44 -18.66
C ARG A 28 2.46 -3.48 -19.73
N SER A 29 3.21 -4.53 -19.38
CA SER A 29 3.44 -5.68 -20.26
C SER A 29 2.18 -6.55 -20.45
N VAL A 30 1.28 -6.56 -19.46
CA VAL A 30 0.00 -7.28 -19.51
C VAL A 30 -1.09 -6.41 -20.13
N LEU A 31 -1.15 -5.14 -19.72
CA LEU A 31 -2.12 -4.18 -20.24
C LEU A 31 -1.44 -2.83 -20.50
N PRO A 32 -1.21 -2.45 -21.77
CA PRO A 32 -0.44 -1.24 -22.10
C PRO A 32 -1.07 0.08 -21.69
N VAL A 33 -2.37 0.09 -21.38
CA VAL A 33 -3.14 1.27 -20.96
C VAL A 33 -3.71 1.05 -19.57
N SER A 34 -3.65 2.06 -18.72
CA SER A 34 -4.29 1.98 -17.41
C SER A 34 -5.80 2.15 -17.52
N CYS A 35 -6.52 1.72 -16.47
CA CYS A 35 -7.95 2.00 -16.37
C CYS A 35 -8.23 3.51 -16.31
N HIS A 36 -7.29 4.30 -15.78
CA HIS A 36 -7.42 5.75 -15.77
C HIS A 36 -7.31 6.33 -17.20
N ASP A 37 -6.39 5.84 -18.02
CA ASP A 37 -6.24 6.30 -19.42
C ASP A 37 -7.51 6.07 -20.25
N VAL A 38 -8.20 4.95 -20.01
CA VAL A 38 -9.41 4.58 -20.76
C VAL A 38 -10.67 5.25 -20.20
N MET A 39 -10.78 5.37 -18.87
CA MET A 39 -12.02 5.79 -18.22
C MET A 39 -12.01 7.25 -17.75
N GLY A 40 -10.83 7.86 -17.60
CA GLY A 40 -10.65 9.20 -17.04
C GLY A 40 -11.32 9.34 -15.67
N GLU A 41 -12.08 10.41 -15.48
CA GLU A 41 -12.83 10.73 -14.25
C GLU A 41 -13.90 9.68 -13.86
N ARG A 42 -14.23 8.75 -14.76
CA ARG A 42 -15.10 7.61 -14.44
C ARG A 42 -14.38 6.51 -13.68
N TYR A 43 -13.06 6.60 -13.47
CA TYR A 43 -12.31 5.68 -12.64
C TYR A 43 -11.98 6.31 -11.30
N THR A 44 -12.60 5.79 -10.24
CA THR A 44 -12.38 6.24 -8.86
C THR A 44 -11.55 5.21 -8.12
N ARG A 45 -10.41 5.64 -7.59
CA ARG A 45 -9.55 4.81 -6.73
C ARG A 45 -9.70 5.26 -5.29
N ILE A 46 -9.93 4.31 -4.41
CA ILE A 46 -10.04 4.51 -2.97
C ILE A 46 -9.05 3.57 -2.31
N ILE A 47 -8.15 4.11 -1.49
CA ILE A 47 -7.12 3.35 -0.80
C ILE A 47 -7.02 3.80 0.66
N PRO A 48 -6.70 2.92 1.62
CA PRO A 48 -6.39 3.35 2.98
C PRO A 48 -5.04 4.09 3.04
N SER A 49 -4.78 4.80 4.15
CA SER A 49 -3.47 5.41 4.41
C SER A 49 -2.33 4.41 4.33
N TYR A 50 -2.52 3.20 4.85
CA TYR A 50 -1.59 2.08 4.72
C TYR A 50 -2.06 1.12 3.61
N SER A 51 -1.76 1.47 2.36
CA SER A 51 -2.07 0.68 1.16
C SER A 51 -0.80 0.30 0.42
N VAL A 52 -0.36 -0.96 0.55
CA VAL A 52 0.77 -1.49 -0.24
C VAL A 52 0.26 -1.97 -1.61
N VAL A 53 -0.75 -2.83 -1.60
CA VAL A 53 -1.32 -3.46 -2.81
C VAL A 53 -1.98 -2.47 -3.75
N GLY A 54 -2.84 -1.59 -3.23
CA GLY A 54 -3.56 -0.60 -4.02
C GLY A 54 -2.66 0.40 -4.74
N ARG A 55 -1.36 0.44 -4.43
CA ARG A 55 -0.35 1.27 -5.09
C ARG A 55 0.42 0.54 -6.19
N PHE A 56 0.37 -0.78 -6.27
CA PHE A 56 1.09 -1.51 -7.32
C PHE A 56 0.55 -1.19 -8.69
N PHE A 57 1.46 -1.12 -9.66
CA PHE A 57 1.17 -0.95 -11.09
C PHE A 57 0.17 0.16 -11.42
N SER A 58 0.01 1.07 -10.48
CA SER A 58 -0.93 2.16 -10.57
C SER A 58 -0.11 3.30 -11.13
N ASP A 59 -0.39 3.63 -12.39
CA ASP A 59 0.02 4.91 -12.96
C ASP A 59 -0.45 6.04 -12.02
N ASP A 60 0.13 7.24 -12.13
CA ASP A 60 -0.08 8.42 -11.26
C ASP A 60 -1.54 8.92 -11.14
N ALA A 61 -2.52 8.12 -11.56
CA ALA A 61 -3.94 8.24 -11.30
C ALA A 61 -4.19 8.63 -9.82
N PRO A 62 -4.90 9.74 -9.58
CA PRO A 62 -5.29 10.15 -8.24
C PRO A 62 -6.03 9.04 -7.50
N ALA A 63 -5.85 8.98 -6.18
CA ALA A 63 -6.63 8.12 -5.31
C ALA A 63 -7.12 8.92 -4.11
N THR A 64 -8.37 8.70 -3.73
CA THR A 64 -8.92 9.16 -2.46
C THR A 64 -8.33 8.29 -1.36
N ILE A 65 -7.63 8.92 -0.41
CA ILE A 65 -7.02 8.22 0.71
C ILE A 65 -7.96 8.31 1.90
N VAL A 66 -8.37 7.17 2.44
CA VAL A 66 -9.38 7.10 3.51
C VAL A 66 -8.78 6.65 4.83
N ARG A 67 -9.33 7.15 5.93
CA ARG A 67 -8.97 6.69 7.27
C ARG A 67 -9.53 5.29 7.51
N SER A 68 -8.78 4.52 8.29
CA SER A 68 -9.21 3.21 8.78
C SER A 68 -9.08 3.16 10.30
N SER A 69 -9.95 2.39 10.95
CA SER A 69 -9.83 2.04 12.38
C SER A 69 -8.82 0.91 12.62
N ALA A 70 -8.32 0.26 11.57
CA ALA A 70 -7.31 -0.78 11.65
C ALA A 70 -5.89 -0.21 11.52
N GLU A 71 -4.91 -0.97 11.96
CA GLU A 71 -3.50 -0.57 11.90
C GLU A 71 -2.77 -1.28 10.76
N ARG A 72 -1.86 -0.56 10.10
CA ARG A 72 -0.90 -1.12 9.13
C ARG A 72 -1.63 -1.92 8.04
N SER A 73 -1.13 -3.12 7.70
CA SER A 73 -1.70 -3.96 6.64
C SER A 73 -3.14 -4.40 6.90
N LEU A 74 -3.66 -4.30 8.12
CA LEU A 74 -5.05 -4.64 8.41
C LEU A 74 -6.04 -3.59 7.84
N GLN A 75 -5.54 -2.42 7.42
CA GLN A 75 -6.36 -1.43 6.72
C GLN A 75 -6.82 -1.89 5.33
N HIS A 76 -6.22 -2.95 4.78
CA HIS A 76 -6.65 -3.57 3.52
C HIS A 76 -8.08 -4.14 3.59
N ASP A 77 -8.63 -4.38 4.78
CA ASP A 77 -10.05 -4.71 4.95
C ASP A 77 -10.92 -3.44 4.81
N PRO A 78 -11.74 -3.31 3.75
CA PRO A 78 -12.57 -2.12 3.54
C PRO A 78 -13.63 -1.90 4.63
N ILE A 79 -13.96 -2.93 5.42
CA ILE A 79 -14.89 -2.80 6.54
C ILE A 79 -14.29 -1.95 7.68
N SER A 80 -12.96 -1.84 7.73
CA SER A 80 -12.26 -0.97 8.67
C SER A 80 -12.28 0.51 8.27
N TRP A 81 -12.72 0.85 7.06
CA TRP A 81 -12.67 2.22 6.54
C TRP A 81 -13.75 3.08 7.18
N GLN A 82 -13.34 4.27 7.64
CA GLN A 82 -14.22 5.15 8.40
C GLN A 82 -15.17 5.90 7.46
N VAL A 83 -16.45 5.91 7.81
CA VAL A 83 -17.52 6.60 7.07
C VAL A 83 -18.18 7.63 8.00
N GLY A 84 -18.27 8.87 7.52
CA GLY A 84 -18.99 9.97 8.17
C GLY A 84 -20.26 10.37 7.38
N PRO A 85 -20.91 11.47 7.78
CA PRO A 85 -22.17 11.92 7.15
C PRO A 85 -22.09 12.21 5.65
N ALA A 86 -20.90 12.56 5.15
CA ALA A 86 -20.65 12.90 3.75
C ALA A 86 -19.97 11.79 2.93
N GLY A 87 -19.83 10.58 3.49
CA GLY A 87 -19.10 9.46 2.86
C GLY A 87 -17.83 9.09 3.61
N PHE A 88 -16.83 8.55 2.91
CA PHE A 88 -15.57 8.17 3.53
C PHE A 88 -14.89 9.36 4.21
N VAL A 89 -14.30 9.12 5.38
CA VAL A 89 -13.47 10.11 6.06
C VAL A 89 -12.10 10.08 5.41
N GLU A 90 -11.74 11.15 4.71
CA GLU A 90 -10.44 11.27 4.05
C GLU A 90 -9.30 11.43 5.08
N ALA A 91 -8.15 10.84 4.76
CA ALA A 91 -6.92 11.02 5.49
C ALA A 91 -6.05 12.11 4.82
N ASP A 92 -5.13 12.69 5.59
CA ASP A 92 -4.25 13.76 5.09
C ASP A 92 -3.28 13.26 4.00
N GLY A 93 -3.02 11.94 3.98
CA GLY A 93 -2.11 11.32 3.04
C GLY A 93 -1.82 9.86 3.35
N PRO A 94 -0.90 9.24 2.58
CA PRO A 94 -0.38 7.92 2.91
C PRO A 94 0.40 7.92 4.21
N ASP A 95 0.43 6.76 4.84
CA ASP A 95 1.40 6.47 5.89
C ASP A 95 2.83 6.46 5.29
N PRO A 96 3.79 7.24 5.82
CA PRO A 96 5.16 7.27 5.33
C PRO A 96 5.85 5.90 5.34
N GLU A 97 5.60 5.08 6.36
CA GLU A 97 6.16 3.72 6.44
C GLU A 97 5.60 2.84 5.30
N CYS A 98 4.31 2.97 5.01
CA CYS A 98 3.70 2.27 3.88
C CYS A 98 4.39 2.60 2.55
N LEU A 99 4.80 3.86 2.35
CA LEU A 99 5.51 4.25 1.12
C LEU A 99 6.88 3.57 1.00
N VAL A 100 7.61 3.43 2.10
CA VAL A 100 8.91 2.73 2.12
C VAL A 100 8.73 1.25 1.80
N VAL A 101 7.75 0.60 2.43
CA VAL A 101 7.40 -0.81 2.19
C VAL A 101 6.97 -1.04 0.74
N ALA A 102 6.06 -0.21 0.22
CA ALA A 102 5.56 -0.33 -1.15
C ALA A 102 6.67 -0.15 -2.20
N ARG A 103 7.60 0.79 -1.99
CA ARG A 103 8.77 0.96 -2.88
C ARG A 103 9.68 -0.27 -2.87
N SER A 104 9.96 -0.81 -1.69
CA SER A 104 10.85 -1.97 -1.53
C SER A 104 10.25 -3.22 -2.19
N PHE A 105 8.96 -3.46 -1.98
CA PHE A 105 8.24 -4.53 -2.66
C PHE A 105 8.21 -4.34 -4.19
N SER A 106 7.97 -3.10 -4.66
CA SER A 106 7.96 -2.80 -6.10
C SER A 106 9.33 -3.04 -6.74
N ALA A 107 10.41 -2.64 -6.07
CA ALA A 107 11.77 -2.86 -6.54
C ALA A 107 12.17 -4.36 -6.55
N TRP A 108 11.69 -5.13 -5.56
CA TRP A 108 11.83 -6.57 -5.56
C TRP A 108 11.09 -7.22 -6.73
N LEU A 109 9.81 -6.88 -6.93
CA LEU A 109 9.00 -7.43 -8.00
C LEU A 109 9.56 -7.10 -9.39
N ALA A 110 10.11 -5.90 -9.57
CA ALA A 110 10.73 -5.45 -10.81
C ALA A 110 11.99 -6.26 -11.20
N ARG A 111 12.65 -6.93 -10.25
CA ARG A 111 13.82 -7.79 -10.52
C ARG A 111 13.45 -9.20 -10.95
N LEU A 112 12.21 -9.62 -10.70
CA LEU A 112 11.73 -10.95 -11.11
C LEU A 112 11.27 -10.91 -12.56
N ASP A 113 11.78 -11.84 -13.36
CA ASP A 113 11.30 -12.06 -14.71
C ASP A 113 9.89 -12.69 -14.70
N PRO A 114 9.16 -12.70 -15.84
CA PRO A 114 7.81 -13.27 -15.88
C PRO A 114 7.73 -14.76 -15.51
N GLU A 115 8.78 -15.53 -15.78
CA GLU A 115 8.83 -16.96 -15.44
C GLU A 115 8.97 -17.16 -13.93
N ASP A 116 9.84 -16.37 -13.29
CA ASP A 116 10.01 -16.31 -11.83
C ASP A 116 8.73 -15.89 -11.12
N ARG A 117 8.05 -14.86 -11.64
CA ARG A 117 6.74 -14.43 -11.09
C ARG A 117 5.69 -15.53 -11.20
N ARG A 118 5.67 -16.25 -12.32
CA ARG A 118 4.76 -17.38 -12.52
C ARG A 118 5.09 -18.52 -11.56
N LEU A 119 6.35 -18.95 -11.51
CA LEU A 119 6.79 -20.05 -10.64
C LEU A 119 6.48 -19.76 -9.17
N LEU A 120 6.80 -18.55 -8.70
CA LEU A 120 6.47 -18.10 -7.35
C LEU A 120 4.97 -18.18 -7.07
N THR A 121 4.15 -17.71 -8.01
CA THR A 121 2.70 -17.68 -7.86
C THR A 121 2.13 -19.09 -7.83
N ASP A 122 2.48 -19.91 -8.81
CA ASP A 122 2.00 -21.29 -8.94
C ASP A 122 2.34 -22.10 -7.68
N GLU A 123 3.61 -22.08 -7.24
CA GLU A 123 4.04 -22.86 -6.08
C GLU A 123 3.48 -22.33 -4.74
N LEU A 124 3.28 -21.01 -4.62
CA LEU A 124 2.61 -20.44 -3.45
C LEU A 124 1.16 -20.92 -3.36
N PHE A 125 0.41 -20.85 -4.46
CA PHE A 125 -1.00 -21.27 -4.46
C PHE A 125 -1.14 -22.79 -4.36
N ASP A 126 -0.25 -23.58 -4.96
CA ASP A 126 -0.19 -25.03 -4.75
C ASP A 126 0.05 -25.37 -3.29
N ALA A 127 0.96 -24.67 -2.62
CA ALA A 127 1.23 -24.88 -1.19
C ALA A 127 0.03 -24.50 -0.32
N LEU A 128 -0.65 -23.39 -0.61
CA LEU A 128 -1.88 -23.00 0.09
C LEU A 128 -3.00 -24.04 -0.15
N SER A 129 -3.09 -24.61 -1.35
CA SER A 129 -4.11 -25.61 -1.69
C SER A 129 -3.76 -27.05 -1.28
N ALA A 130 -2.54 -27.34 -0.78
CA ALA A 130 -2.10 -28.68 -0.39
C ALA A 130 -3.01 -29.38 0.65
N GLY A 131 -3.78 -28.59 1.42
CA GLY A 131 -4.76 -29.09 2.38
C GLY A 131 -6.16 -29.40 1.82
N GLY A 132 -6.40 -29.16 0.52
CA GLY A 132 -7.73 -29.12 -0.08
C GLY A 132 -8.48 -27.81 0.19
N ALA A 133 -7.77 -26.79 0.68
CA ALA A 133 -8.34 -25.48 0.96
C ALA A 133 -8.76 -24.78 -0.34
N THR A 134 -9.99 -24.27 -0.35
CA THR A 134 -10.54 -23.47 -1.44
C THR A 134 -10.77 -22.02 -1.02
N THR A 135 -10.71 -21.74 0.30
CA THR A 135 -10.85 -20.41 0.90
C THR A 135 -9.75 -20.15 1.95
N PHE A 136 -9.56 -18.89 2.32
CA PHE A 136 -8.68 -18.52 3.44
C PHE A 136 -9.20 -19.03 4.78
N GLU A 137 -10.50 -19.20 4.92
CA GLU A 137 -11.09 -19.78 6.13
C GLU A 137 -10.69 -21.25 6.29
N ASP A 138 -10.70 -22.02 5.19
CA ASP A 138 -10.26 -23.43 5.19
C ASP A 138 -8.80 -23.59 5.66
N LEU A 139 -7.92 -22.64 5.29
CA LEU A 139 -6.51 -22.60 5.69
C LEU A 139 -6.36 -22.45 7.21
N CYS A 140 -7.19 -21.60 7.82
CA CYS A 140 -7.14 -21.26 9.24
C CYS A 140 -8.09 -22.09 10.11
N ALA A 141 -8.92 -22.94 9.50
CA ALA A 141 -9.95 -23.71 10.21
C ALA A 141 -9.37 -24.68 11.25
N THR A 142 -8.19 -25.24 11.00
CA THR A 142 -7.52 -26.15 11.94
C THR A 142 -6.00 -25.99 11.93
N PRO A 143 -5.31 -26.29 13.04
CA PRO A 143 -3.85 -26.36 13.07
C PRO A 143 -3.28 -27.35 12.03
N ALA A 144 -4.00 -28.45 11.75
CA ALA A 144 -3.58 -29.44 10.76
C ALA A 144 -3.59 -28.88 9.32
N ALA A 145 -4.54 -28.01 8.97
CA ALA A 145 -4.56 -27.34 7.67
C ALA A 145 -3.32 -26.44 7.50
N ILE A 146 -2.99 -25.65 8.50
CA ILE A 146 -1.79 -24.81 8.52
C ILE A 146 -0.51 -25.66 8.40
N GLN A 147 -0.43 -26.79 9.12
CA GLN A 147 0.73 -27.69 9.04
C GLN A 147 0.92 -28.30 7.66
N LYS A 148 -0.16 -28.61 6.93
CA LYS A 148 -0.06 -29.10 5.54
C LYS A 148 0.52 -28.05 4.60
N VAL A 149 0.11 -26.79 4.73
CA VAL A 149 0.69 -25.68 3.95
C VAL A 149 2.18 -25.52 4.28
N ILE A 150 2.53 -25.47 5.56
CA ILE A 150 3.94 -25.38 5.99
C ILE A 150 4.76 -26.56 5.47
N GLY A 151 4.19 -27.77 5.49
CA GLY A 151 4.80 -28.97 4.93
C GLY A 151 5.07 -28.82 3.43
N SER A 152 4.07 -28.38 2.67
CA SER A 152 4.19 -28.17 1.22
C SER A 152 5.23 -27.10 0.86
N LEU A 153 5.35 -26.05 1.68
CA LEU A 153 6.38 -25.02 1.51
C LEU A 153 7.82 -25.55 1.62
N ARG A 154 8.02 -26.76 2.17
CA ARG A 154 9.34 -27.41 2.21
C ARG A 154 9.70 -28.12 0.91
N GLU A 155 8.72 -28.44 0.07
CA GLU A 155 8.89 -29.10 -1.22
C GLU A 155 8.96 -28.09 -2.40
N VAL A 156 8.70 -26.81 -2.11
CA VAL A 156 8.85 -25.67 -3.03
C VAL A 156 10.26 -25.60 -3.60
N ASP A 157 10.37 -25.25 -4.88
CA ASP A 157 11.63 -25.19 -5.62
C ASP A 157 12.63 -24.26 -4.89
N PRO A 158 13.94 -24.62 -4.86
CA PRO A 158 14.96 -23.78 -4.22
C PRO A 158 14.96 -22.34 -4.71
N ARG A 159 14.74 -22.11 -6.02
CA ARG A 159 14.66 -20.78 -6.64
C ARG A 159 13.49 -19.99 -6.06
N THR A 160 12.31 -20.60 -5.95
CA THR A 160 11.13 -19.98 -5.34
C THR A 160 11.34 -19.65 -3.88
N ARG A 161 11.97 -20.55 -3.12
CA ARG A 161 12.30 -20.33 -1.72
C ARG A 161 13.25 -19.15 -1.53
N ASP A 162 14.21 -18.99 -2.43
CA ASP A 162 15.13 -17.86 -2.42
C ASP A 162 14.44 -16.55 -2.79
N MET A 163 13.48 -16.56 -3.74
CA MET A 163 12.62 -15.42 -4.01
C MET A 163 11.81 -14.99 -2.77
N MET A 164 11.19 -15.95 -2.07
CA MET A 164 10.44 -15.68 -0.83
C MET A 164 11.34 -15.11 0.28
N ARG A 165 12.55 -15.66 0.46
CA ARG A 165 13.53 -15.14 1.43
C ARG A 165 13.99 -13.73 1.08
N SER A 166 14.23 -13.46 -0.21
CA SER A 166 14.60 -12.13 -0.68
C SER A 166 13.50 -11.13 -0.36
N LEU A 167 12.23 -11.47 -0.61
CA LEU A 167 11.10 -10.61 -0.25
C LEU A 167 11.08 -10.29 1.25
N LEU A 168 11.22 -11.31 2.11
CA LEU A 168 11.25 -11.11 3.56
C LEU A 168 12.40 -10.17 3.97
N GLY A 169 13.57 -10.31 3.36
CA GLY A 169 14.71 -9.41 3.59
C GLY A 169 14.39 -7.95 3.22
N GLU A 170 13.76 -7.72 2.07
CA GLU A 170 13.36 -6.38 1.61
C GLU A 170 12.32 -5.75 2.55
N LEU A 171 11.32 -6.52 2.99
CA LEU A 171 10.30 -6.04 3.92
C LEU A 171 10.86 -5.70 5.31
N VAL A 172 11.77 -6.52 5.83
CA VAL A 172 12.45 -6.25 7.11
C VAL A 172 13.35 -5.01 6.99
N GLY A 173 14.13 -4.90 5.91
CA GLY A 173 14.98 -3.73 5.65
C GLY A 173 14.17 -2.44 5.53
N ALA A 174 13.03 -2.49 4.81
CA ALA A 174 12.10 -1.38 4.67
C ALA A 174 11.51 -0.94 6.01
N GLY A 175 11.09 -1.89 6.85
CA GLY A 175 10.56 -1.61 8.19
C GLY A 175 11.59 -0.94 9.10
N VAL A 176 12.85 -1.40 9.08
CA VAL A 176 13.94 -0.78 9.85
C VAL A 176 14.23 0.65 9.36
N ALA A 177 14.27 0.87 8.04
CA ALA A 177 14.50 2.20 7.46
C ALA A 177 13.39 3.18 7.83
N ALA A 178 12.13 2.75 7.71
CA ALA A 178 10.97 3.57 8.08
C ALA A 178 10.95 3.93 9.57
N ALA A 179 11.29 2.99 10.45
CA ALA A 179 11.43 3.26 11.88
C ALA A 179 12.59 4.24 12.19
N GLY A 180 13.71 4.12 11.48
CA GLY A 180 14.84 5.04 11.59
C GLY A 180 14.50 6.47 11.15
N GLU A 181 13.84 6.61 10.00
CA GLU A 181 13.38 7.91 9.47
C GLU A 181 12.35 8.57 10.39
N ALA A 182 11.41 7.79 10.95
CA ALA A 182 10.43 8.30 11.91
C ALA A 182 11.07 8.84 13.20
N ILE A 183 12.14 8.19 13.69
CA ILE A 183 12.90 8.67 14.86
C ILE A 183 13.66 9.95 14.52
N THR A 184 14.29 10.04 13.34
CA THR A 184 14.99 11.26 12.91
C THR A 184 14.05 12.43 12.66
N ASP A 185 12.87 12.19 12.08
CA ASP A 185 11.86 13.23 11.85
C ASP A 185 11.17 13.65 13.14
N ALA A 186 10.95 12.73 14.08
CA ALA A 186 10.49 13.07 15.42
C ALA A 186 11.52 13.93 16.17
N ALA A 187 12.82 13.63 16.03
CA ALA A 187 13.91 14.40 16.60
C ALA A 187 14.07 15.78 15.94
N ALA A 188 13.97 15.85 14.61
CA ALA A 188 14.01 17.10 13.85
C ALA A 188 12.79 17.98 14.17
N GLY A 189 11.59 17.41 14.23
CA GLY A 189 10.36 18.10 14.61
C GLY A 189 10.37 18.58 16.07
N ALA A 190 10.97 17.79 16.99
CA ALA A 190 11.21 18.22 18.36
C ALA A 190 12.22 19.39 18.44
N ALA A 191 13.29 19.34 17.65
CA ALA A 191 14.26 20.42 17.54
C ALA A 191 13.64 21.70 16.95
N THR A 192 12.84 21.61 15.89
CA THR A 192 12.13 22.76 15.30
C THR A 192 11.11 23.36 16.26
N ARG A 193 10.39 22.54 17.03
CA ARG A 193 9.47 23.02 18.09
C ARG A 193 10.23 23.71 19.23
N ALA A 194 11.38 23.17 19.64
CA ALA A 194 12.24 23.79 20.63
C ALA A 194 12.80 25.14 20.14
N VAL A 195 13.27 25.21 18.90
CA VAL A 195 13.76 26.45 18.26
C VAL A 195 12.65 27.49 18.12
N ARG A 196 11.43 27.11 17.73
CA ARG A 196 10.27 28.04 17.73
C ARG A 196 9.90 28.53 19.12
N ARG A 197 9.99 27.67 20.14
CA ARG A 197 9.72 28.05 21.54
C ARG A 197 10.75 29.06 22.05
N VAL A 198 12.03 28.86 21.69
CA VAL A 198 13.11 29.79 22.03
C VAL A 198 13.00 31.09 21.23
N ALA A 199 12.67 31.03 19.94
CA ALA A 199 12.46 32.22 19.10
C ALA A 199 11.25 33.06 19.56
N GLY A 200 10.14 32.40 19.97
CA GLY A 200 8.98 33.08 20.55
C GLY A 200 9.21 33.66 21.94
N LEU A 201 10.23 33.18 22.67
CA LEU A 201 10.67 33.75 23.94
C LEU A 201 11.63 34.94 23.77
N VAL A 202 12.22 35.12 22.58
CA VAL A 202 13.28 36.11 22.32
C VAL A 202 12.81 37.28 21.45
N GLY A 203 11.57 37.30 20.95
CA GLY A 203 11.12 38.34 20.02
C GLY A 203 9.67 38.82 20.18
N ALA A 204 9.47 39.81 21.04
CA ALA A 204 8.57 40.94 20.74
C ALA A 204 9.27 42.21 21.24
N PRO A 205 9.60 43.20 20.37
CA PRO A 205 10.12 44.47 20.83
C PRO A 205 9.04 45.19 21.62
N ARG A 206 9.39 45.71 22.80
CA ARG A 206 8.57 46.72 23.47
C ARG A 206 8.83 48.04 22.77
N ASP A 207 7.82 48.53 22.06
CA ASP A 207 7.79 49.92 21.59
C ASP A 207 7.87 50.83 22.83
N GLN A 208 8.98 51.54 22.99
CA GLN A 208 9.07 52.68 23.89
C GLN A 208 8.75 53.92 23.06
N GLU A 209 7.56 54.45 23.26
CA GLU A 209 7.18 55.81 22.87
C GLU A 209 8.13 56.80 23.55
N GLY A 210 8.70 57.72 22.76
CA GLY A 210 9.47 58.84 23.26
C GLY A 210 8.56 59.93 23.80
N GLU A 211 8.74 60.29 25.06
CA GLU A 211 8.23 61.55 25.63
C GLU A 211 9.33 62.63 25.52
N GLU A 212 9.14 63.56 24.59
CA GLU A 212 9.71 64.92 24.65
C GLU A 212 8.66 65.86 25.27
N ASN A 213 8.87 66.26 26.53
CA ASN A 213 8.86 67.65 27.05
C ASN A 213 8.80 67.67 28.58
#